data_AF-A0A7L3PVB0-F1
#
_entry.id   AF-A0A7L3PVB0-F1
#
_cell.length_a   1.000
_cell.length_b   1.000
_cell.length_c   1.000
_cell.angle_alpha   90.00
_cell.angle_beta   90.00
_cell.angle_gamma   90.00
#
_symmetry.space_group_name_H-M   'P 1'
#
loop_
_entity.id
_entity.type
_entity.pdbx_description
1 polymer ?
#
loop_
_entity_poly.entity_id
_entity_poly.type
_entity_poly.pdbx_seq_one_letter_code
_entity_poly.pdbx_strand_id
1 'polypeptide(L)'
;PKDVVKIAIQMVGAIPQLIELQQTKPLAAVLKDVCDAWSLPNAEHYALQYADGRHTYITESNRREIKNGSILRLATSPDQEAQRLYNGIQSKNVDVKTDSLKKLASLSQDVTFAQEFISRNGLKQIYSIVEEGNDTGEMLAHTLKAFTELMEHDFVSWENLSTVFIKKIVSYVNMNMVDASIQQLSLSILENMVPTSRLFFELVKKEVTLDRLLTHLQVTNAQLQLKAMALLIALLLTATDAERRDMMDYLREKNIRQFIHKNIIHSSEPLGDEMAHYLYVLQSVSLNLCEHRMRTSMDPYSQEQRELLQSLRQAAFESESEVPASNYSTERRRSLCAKEFRKLGFMNNSNPAEDFRRAPPGLLALDNMVYFSRNTPNAYSR
;
A
#
# COMPACT_ATOMS: atom_id res chain seq x y z
N PRO A 1 6.26 -19.21 42.59
CA PRO A 1 6.95 -19.77 41.40
C PRO A 1 6.60 -19.09 40.05
N LYS A 2 5.58 -18.22 39.97
CA LYS A 2 5.22 -17.54 38.71
C LYS A 2 6.14 -16.38 38.30
N ASP A 3 6.93 -15.85 39.24
CA ASP A 3 7.79 -14.67 39.02
C ASP A 3 9.26 -15.00 38.78
N VAL A 4 9.60 -16.29 38.59
CA VAL A 4 10.98 -16.71 38.32
C VAL A 4 11.04 -17.41 36.97
N VAL A 5 11.95 -16.95 36.11
CA VAL A 5 12.14 -17.48 34.76
C VAL A 5 13.58 -17.92 34.58
N LYS A 6 13.79 -19.18 34.19
CA LYS A 6 15.11 -19.73 33.91
C LYS A 6 15.52 -19.36 32.50
N ILE A 7 16.62 -18.65 32.35
CA ILE A 7 17.11 -18.14 31.07
C ILE A 7 18.61 -18.40 30.92
N ALA A 8 19.07 -18.38 29.68
CA ALA A 8 20.50 -18.37 29.35
C ALA A 8 20.88 -17.00 28.78
N ILE A 9 21.95 -16.39 29.27
CA ILE A 9 22.52 -15.16 28.72
C ILE A 9 23.84 -15.50 28.06
N GLN A 10 23.97 -15.13 26.79
CA GLN A 10 25.14 -15.36 25.96
C GLN A 10 25.92 -14.06 25.73
N MET A 11 27.23 -14.19 25.59
CA MET A 11 28.12 -13.13 25.12
C MET A 11 29.11 -13.76 24.14
N VAL A 12 29.44 -13.04 23.07
CA VAL A 12 30.44 -13.49 22.09
C VAL A 12 31.77 -13.74 22.78
N GLY A 13 32.30 -14.96 22.65
CA GLY A 13 33.60 -15.34 23.23
C GLY A 13 33.58 -15.73 24.71
N ALA A 14 32.40 -15.80 25.35
CA ALA A 14 32.26 -16.22 26.74
C ALA A 14 31.30 -17.41 26.91
N ILE A 15 31.47 -18.15 28.00
CA ILE A 15 30.57 -19.25 28.37
C ILE A 15 29.22 -18.64 28.78
N PRO A 16 28.09 -19.13 28.24
CA PRO A 16 26.76 -18.64 28.61
C PRO A 16 26.48 -18.79 30.11
N GLN A 17 25.87 -17.77 30.71
CA GLN A 17 25.41 -17.80 32.09
C GLN A 17 23.96 -18.30 32.15
N LEU A 18 23.70 -19.28 33.02
CA LEU A 18 22.35 -19.74 33.32
C LEU A 18 21.87 -19.04 34.59
N ILE A 19 20.83 -18.22 34.47
CA ILE A 19 20.30 -17.45 35.60
C ILE A 19 18.82 -17.73 35.83
N GLU A 20 18.43 -17.69 37.10
CA GLU A 20 17.03 -17.67 37.51
C GLU A 20 16.60 -16.21 37.65
N LEU A 21 16.04 -15.65 36.56
CA LEU A 21 15.59 -14.28 36.50
C LEU A 21 14.34 -14.09 37.37
N GLN A 22 14.49 -13.36 38.47
CA GLN A 22 13.36 -12.90 39.27
C GLN A 22 12.71 -11.68 38.59
N GLN A 23 11.45 -11.82 38.18
CA GLN A 23 10.68 -10.77 37.49
C GLN A 23 10.39 -9.55 38.35
N THR A 24 10.59 -9.64 39.67
CA THR A 24 10.49 -8.54 40.62
C THR A 24 11.81 -7.78 40.81
N LYS A 25 12.96 -8.38 40.46
CA LYS A 25 14.28 -7.75 40.61
C LYS A 25 14.53 -6.78 39.45
N PRO A 26 14.92 -5.51 39.68
CA PRO A 26 15.20 -4.56 38.60
C PRO A 26 16.24 -5.09 37.61
N LEU A 27 16.03 -4.86 36.31
CA LEU A 27 16.93 -5.31 35.24
C LEU A 27 18.33 -4.74 35.41
N ALA A 28 18.47 -3.51 35.90
CA ALA A 28 19.77 -2.92 36.21
C ALA A 28 20.57 -3.75 37.23
N ALA A 29 19.89 -4.31 38.24
CA ALA A 29 20.54 -5.17 39.22
C ALA A 29 20.88 -6.55 38.64
N VAL A 30 20.04 -7.08 37.74
CA VAL A 30 20.33 -8.33 37.01
C VAL A 30 21.54 -8.14 36.09
N LEU A 31 21.58 -7.04 35.34
CA LEU A 31 22.70 -6.70 34.46
C LEU A 31 24.00 -6.55 35.25
N LYS A 32 23.95 -5.92 36.43
CA LYS A 32 25.11 -5.82 37.31
C LYS A 32 25.65 -7.20 37.69
N ASP A 33 24.80 -8.12 38.16
CA ASP A 33 25.24 -9.48 38.50
C ASP A 33 25.86 -10.22 37.30
N VAL A 34 25.26 -10.07 36.11
CA VAL A 34 25.72 -10.72 34.88
C VAL A 34 27.07 -10.15 34.42
N CYS A 35 27.23 -8.82 34.48
CA CYS A 35 28.47 -8.14 34.17
C CYS A 35 29.57 -8.50 35.18
N ASP A 36 29.26 -8.54 36.47
CA ASP A 36 30.20 -8.93 37.53
C ASP A 36 30.72 -10.36 37.31
N ALA A 37 29.84 -11.29 36.92
CA ALA A 37 30.22 -12.67 36.63
C ALA A 37 31.12 -12.84 35.39
N TRP A 38 31.08 -11.89 34.43
CA TRP A 38 31.99 -11.83 33.29
C TRP A 38 33.12 -10.80 33.46
N SER A 39 33.27 -10.22 34.65
CA SER A 39 34.28 -9.17 34.94
C SER A 39 34.21 -7.97 33.99
N LEU A 40 33.01 -7.58 33.56
CA LEU A 40 32.80 -6.41 32.69
C LEU A 40 32.64 -5.13 33.52
N PRO A 41 33.37 -4.06 33.19
CA PRO A 41 33.16 -2.75 33.81
C PRO A 41 31.87 -2.10 33.29
N ASN A 42 31.28 -1.21 34.10
CA ASN A 42 30.18 -0.31 33.72
C ASN A 42 28.94 -1.06 33.20
N ALA A 43 28.21 -1.73 34.11
CA ALA A 43 27.00 -2.49 33.77
C ALA A 43 25.91 -1.65 33.07
N GLU A 44 25.90 -0.34 33.31
CA GLU A 44 25.02 0.65 32.68
C GLU A 44 25.23 0.81 31.16
N HIS A 45 26.36 0.34 30.63
CA HIS A 45 26.66 0.37 29.20
C HIS A 45 26.09 -0.84 28.43
N TYR A 46 25.45 -1.77 29.13
CA TYR A 46 24.92 -3.00 28.55
C TYR A 46 23.41 -3.08 28.69
N ALA A 47 22.80 -3.87 27.81
CA ALA A 47 21.40 -4.24 27.88
C ALA A 47 21.23 -5.71 27.47
N LEU A 48 20.07 -6.27 27.82
CA LEU A 48 19.68 -7.60 27.37
C LEU A 48 18.89 -7.48 26.06
N GLN A 49 19.16 -8.39 25.15
CA GLN A 49 18.47 -8.48 23.86
C GLN A 49 18.10 -9.95 23.61
N TYR A 50 17.01 -10.23 22.92
CA TYR A 50 16.71 -11.60 22.49
C TYR A 50 17.76 -12.09 21.48
N ALA A 51 18.13 -13.37 21.57
CA ALA A 51 19.07 -13.99 20.65
C ALA A 51 18.41 -14.50 19.35
N ASP A 52 17.09 -14.35 19.20
CA ASP A 52 16.24 -14.95 18.16
C ASP A 52 16.22 -14.19 16.81
N GLY A 53 17.32 -13.52 16.47
CA GLY A 53 17.50 -12.80 15.20
C GLY A 53 16.70 -11.50 15.06
N ARG A 54 15.64 -11.28 15.85
CA ARG A 54 14.88 -10.02 15.87
C ARG A 54 15.57 -8.89 16.63
N HIS A 55 16.60 -9.22 17.42
CA HIS A 55 17.42 -8.23 18.13
C HIS A 55 16.58 -7.26 19.00
N THR A 56 15.45 -7.72 19.54
CA THR A 56 14.57 -6.89 20.37
C THR A 56 15.20 -6.66 21.74
N TYR A 57 15.29 -5.40 22.16
CA TYR A 57 15.84 -5.01 23.46
C TYR A 57 14.84 -5.29 24.58
N ILE A 58 15.37 -5.74 25.72
CA ILE A 58 14.58 -6.03 26.90
C ILE A 58 14.60 -4.82 27.82
N THR A 59 13.41 -4.35 28.16
CA THR A 59 13.14 -3.20 29.01
C THR A 59 12.28 -3.64 30.20
N GLU A 60 12.12 -2.73 31.17
CA GLU A 60 11.25 -3.00 32.32
C GLU A 60 9.78 -3.19 31.91
N SER A 61 9.36 -2.67 30.75
CA SER A 61 7.99 -2.85 30.25
C SER A 61 7.75 -4.22 29.61
N ASN A 62 8.72 -4.76 28.85
CA ASN A 62 8.54 -6.01 28.10
C ASN A 62 9.14 -7.25 28.77
N ARG A 63 9.90 -7.12 29.87
CA ARG A 63 10.54 -8.24 30.60
C ARG A 63 9.59 -9.39 31.01
N ARG A 64 8.29 -9.10 31.14
CA ARG A 64 7.26 -10.09 31.49
C ARG A 64 6.97 -11.08 30.36
N GLU A 65 7.39 -10.76 29.14
CA GLU A 65 7.22 -11.63 27.96
C GLU A 65 8.28 -12.73 27.89
N ILE A 66 9.35 -12.62 28.68
CA ILE A 66 10.44 -13.59 28.74
C ILE A 66 9.90 -14.92 29.24
N LYS A 67 10.14 -15.99 28.48
CA LYS A 67 9.67 -17.36 28.79
C LYS A 67 10.80 -18.21 29.38
N ASN A 68 10.42 -19.27 30.08
CA ASN A 68 11.39 -20.27 30.55
C ASN A 68 12.11 -20.89 29.36
N GLY A 69 13.43 -20.95 29.43
CA GLY A 69 14.29 -21.43 28.35
C GLY A 69 14.64 -20.38 27.29
N SER A 70 14.20 -19.12 27.44
CA SER A 70 14.62 -18.05 26.55
C SER A 70 16.14 -17.86 26.57
N ILE A 71 16.71 -17.66 25.38
CA ILE A 71 18.13 -17.35 25.19
C ILE A 71 18.22 -15.85 24.91
N LEU A 72 18.93 -15.16 25.78
CA LEU A 72 19.22 -13.74 25.68
C LEU A 72 20.69 -13.55 25.34
N ARG A 73 21.02 -12.37 24.85
CA ARG A 73 22.40 -11.93 24.66
C ARG A 73 22.65 -10.64 25.42
N LEU A 74 23.85 -10.51 25.96
CA LEU A 74 24.33 -9.23 26.44
C LEU A 74 24.79 -8.40 25.23
N ALA A 75 24.18 -7.23 25.06
CA ALA A 75 24.46 -6.29 23.99
C ALA A 75 24.80 -4.92 24.57
N THR A 76 25.38 -4.03 23.76
CA THR A 76 25.52 -2.61 24.11
C THR A 76 24.14 -2.01 24.39
N SER A 77 24.04 -1.11 25.37
CA SER A 77 22.79 -0.41 25.66
C SER A 77 22.27 0.37 24.43
N PRO A 78 20.94 0.49 24.26
CA PRO A 78 20.35 1.20 23.11
C PRO A 78 20.89 2.62 22.95
N ASP A 79 21.06 3.34 24.06
CA ASP A 79 21.60 4.70 24.12
C ASP A 79 23.02 4.78 23.50
N GLN A 80 23.92 3.90 23.92
CA GLN A 80 25.29 3.87 23.42
C GLN A 80 25.38 3.37 22.00
N GLU A 81 24.59 2.37 21.65
CA GLU A 81 24.56 1.86 20.28
C GLU A 81 24.01 2.92 19.32
N ALA A 82 22.97 3.66 19.72
CA ALA A 82 22.45 4.80 18.98
C ALA A 82 23.51 5.90 18.81
N GLN A 83 24.25 6.24 19.88
CA GLN A 83 25.34 7.20 19.80
C GLN A 83 26.48 6.73 18.88
N ARG A 84 26.86 5.46 18.96
CA ARG A 84 27.89 4.86 18.10
C ARG A 84 27.48 4.92 16.64
N LEU A 85 26.25 4.53 16.33
CA LEU A 85 25.72 4.55 14.97
C LEU A 85 25.55 5.97 14.45
N TYR A 86 25.07 6.91 15.28
CA TYR A 86 24.97 8.32 14.93
C TYR A 86 26.33 8.93 14.51
N ASN A 87 27.41 8.56 15.20
CA ASN A 87 28.76 8.98 14.82
C ASN A 87 29.27 8.22 13.58
N GLY A 88 28.94 6.93 13.48
CA GLY A 88 29.32 6.07 12.36
C GLY A 88 28.75 6.54 11.01
N ILE A 89 27.48 6.97 10.98
CA ILE A 89 26.84 7.49 9.77
C ILE A 89 27.39 8.86 9.32
N GLN A 90 28.04 9.59 10.22
CA GLN A 90 28.73 10.86 9.92
C GLN A 90 30.20 10.68 9.55
N SER A 91 30.70 9.43 9.58
CA SER A 91 32.07 9.13 9.22
C SER A 91 32.34 9.52 7.76
N LYS A 92 33.53 10.07 7.51
CA LYS A 92 34.03 10.32 6.15
C LYS A 92 34.43 9.02 5.43
N ASN A 93 34.59 7.92 6.18
CA ASN A 93 34.91 6.62 5.62
C ASN A 93 33.60 5.93 5.16
N VAL A 94 33.51 5.65 3.86
CA VAL A 94 32.34 5.04 3.22
C VAL A 94 32.05 3.64 3.77
N ASP A 95 33.06 2.84 4.07
CA ASP A 95 32.87 1.48 4.59
C ASP A 95 32.24 1.53 6.00
N VAL A 96 32.81 2.39 6.86
CA VAL A 96 32.28 2.60 8.23
C VAL A 96 30.86 3.15 8.18
N LYS A 97 30.59 4.08 7.26
CA LYS A 97 29.26 4.67 7.07
C LYS A 97 28.26 3.61 6.61
N THR A 98 28.62 2.79 5.62
CA THR A 98 27.77 1.73 5.05
C THR A 98 27.48 0.64 6.08
N ASP A 99 28.49 0.17 6.81
CA ASP A 99 28.31 -0.82 7.88
C ASP A 99 27.44 -0.27 9.02
N SER A 100 27.62 1.00 9.37
CA SER A 100 26.79 1.67 10.38
C SER A 100 25.34 1.78 9.92
N LEU A 101 25.08 2.13 8.66
CA LEU A 101 23.74 2.19 8.09
C LEU A 101 23.09 0.81 7.99
N LYS A 102 23.85 -0.23 7.63
CA LYS A 102 23.39 -1.61 7.61
C LYS A 102 22.94 -2.07 9.00
N LYS A 103 23.76 -1.79 10.01
CA LYS A 103 23.43 -2.13 11.40
C LYS A 103 22.24 -1.30 11.90
N LEU A 104 22.19 -0.01 11.56
CA LEU A 104 21.07 0.87 11.85
C LEU A 104 19.76 0.29 11.29
N ALA A 105 19.73 -0.10 10.02
CA ALA A 105 18.55 -0.70 9.40
C ALA A 105 18.06 -1.97 10.10
N SER A 106 18.95 -2.75 10.73
CA SER A 106 18.55 -3.92 11.52
C SER A 106 18.02 -3.57 12.90
N LEU A 107 18.63 -2.59 13.58
CA LEU A 107 18.24 -2.20 14.94
C LEU A 107 17.02 -1.27 14.96
N SER A 108 16.75 -0.54 13.87
CA SER A 108 15.56 0.30 13.74
C SER A 108 14.24 -0.49 13.83
N GLN A 109 14.26 -1.81 13.69
CA GLN A 109 13.09 -2.67 13.91
C GLN A 109 12.65 -2.70 15.38
N ASP A 110 13.58 -2.42 16.31
CA ASP A 110 13.30 -2.38 17.73
C ASP A 110 12.85 -0.99 18.16
N VAL A 111 11.67 -0.92 18.79
CA VAL A 111 11.06 0.34 19.26
C VAL A 111 11.93 1.08 20.28
N THR A 112 12.65 0.36 21.15
CA THR A 112 13.49 0.95 22.20
C THR A 112 14.69 1.65 21.58
N PHE A 113 15.35 0.97 20.64
CA PHE A 113 16.46 1.55 19.90
C PHE A 113 16.00 2.71 19.01
N ALA A 114 14.89 2.53 18.28
CA ALA A 114 14.34 3.57 17.41
C ALA A 114 14.08 4.88 18.18
N GLN A 115 13.50 4.78 19.38
CA GLN A 115 13.26 5.93 20.25
C GLN A 115 14.56 6.67 20.61
N GLU A 116 15.60 5.94 21.02
CA GLU A 116 16.89 6.55 21.39
C GLU A 116 17.61 7.18 20.20
N PHE A 117 17.50 6.58 19.01
CA PHE A 117 18.09 7.16 17.81
C PHE A 117 17.34 8.42 17.35
N ILE A 118 16.01 8.44 17.46
CA ILE A 118 15.17 9.58 17.12
C ILE A 118 15.39 10.74 18.11
N SER A 119 15.47 10.46 19.42
CA SER A 119 15.74 11.47 20.46
C SER A 119 17.05 12.22 20.24
N ARG A 120 18.02 11.58 19.59
CA ARG A 120 19.33 12.14 19.20
C ARG A 120 19.32 12.92 17.88
N ASN A 121 18.14 13.21 17.32
CA ASN A 121 17.98 13.80 15.99
C ASN A 121 18.60 12.94 14.86
N GLY A 122 18.61 11.61 15.02
CA GLY A 122 19.16 10.70 14.02
C GLY A 122 18.47 10.79 12.65
N LEU A 123 17.15 11.06 12.63
CA LEU A 123 16.40 11.27 11.38
C LEU A 123 16.94 12.43 10.54
N LYS A 124 17.43 13.51 11.18
CA LYS A 124 18.01 14.65 10.46
C LYS A 124 19.25 14.24 9.66
N GLN A 125 20.05 13.32 10.19
CA GLN A 125 21.21 12.79 9.50
C GLN A 125 20.80 11.90 8.32
N ILE A 126 19.75 11.08 8.50
CA ILE A 126 19.18 10.27 7.41
C ILE A 126 18.66 11.19 6.29
N TYR A 127 17.95 12.27 6.62
CA TYR A 127 17.49 13.25 5.63
C TYR A 127 18.66 13.86 4.86
N SER A 128 19.71 14.33 5.56
CA SER A 128 20.91 14.87 4.92
C SER A 128 21.57 13.87 3.97
N ILE A 129 21.67 12.58 4.34
CA ILE A 129 22.23 11.55 3.47
C ILE A 129 21.40 11.38 2.19
N VAL A 130 20.07 11.37 2.28
CA VAL A 130 19.19 11.20 1.10
C VAL A 130 19.10 12.47 0.25
N GLU A 131 19.09 13.65 0.86
CA GLU A 131 18.95 14.93 0.16
C GLU A 131 20.26 15.38 -0.50
N GLU A 132 21.41 15.23 0.19
CA GLU A 132 22.73 15.68 -0.27
C GLU A 132 23.45 14.59 -1.09
N GLY A 133 23.13 13.32 -0.86
CA GLY A 133 23.79 12.20 -1.50
C GLY A 133 23.44 12.06 -2.98
N ASN A 134 24.47 11.90 -3.82
CA ASN A 134 24.36 11.22 -5.12
C ASN A 134 24.55 9.70 -4.97
N ASP A 135 24.42 9.22 -3.73
CA ASP A 135 24.76 7.86 -3.36
C ASP A 135 23.83 6.86 -4.05
N THR A 136 24.43 5.92 -4.76
CA THR A 136 23.73 4.84 -5.47
C THR A 136 24.20 3.50 -4.92
N GLY A 137 23.31 2.52 -4.84
CA GLY A 137 23.62 1.17 -4.37
C GLY A 137 23.32 0.92 -2.88
N GLU A 138 24.10 0.03 -2.27
CA GLU A 138 23.80 -0.58 -0.96
C GLU A 138 23.65 0.44 0.18
N MET A 139 24.46 1.50 0.19
CA MET A 139 24.40 2.52 1.23
C MET A 139 23.04 3.25 1.24
N LEU A 140 22.51 3.60 0.07
CA LEU A 140 21.19 4.22 -0.04
C LEU A 140 20.09 3.23 0.33
N ALA A 141 20.19 1.97 -0.09
CA ALA A 141 19.24 0.94 0.30
C ALA A 141 19.17 0.76 1.83
N HIS A 142 20.31 0.70 2.52
CA HIS A 142 20.36 0.65 3.98
C HIS A 142 19.81 1.93 4.63
N THR A 143 20.08 3.09 4.05
CA THR A 143 19.55 4.38 4.56
C THR A 143 18.03 4.43 4.47
N LEU A 144 17.45 4.10 3.31
CA LEU A 144 16.01 4.09 3.09
C LEU A 144 15.31 3.01 3.92
N LYS A 145 15.94 1.85 4.10
CA LYS A 145 15.43 0.82 5.00
C LYS A 145 15.42 1.31 6.44
N ALA A 146 16.54 1.83 6.94
CA ALA A 146 16.60 2.40 8.29
C ALA A 146 15.56 3.50 8.51
N PHE A 147 15.37 4.37 7.52
CA PHE A 147 14.33 5.40 7.54
C PHE A 147 12.92 4.80 7.68
N THR A 148 12.57 3.85 6.82
CA THR A 148 11.24 3.21 6.81
C THR A 148 10.94 2.58 8.17
N GLU A 149 11.86 1.77 8.69
CA GLU A 149 11.73 1.08 9.97
C GLU A 149 11.63 2.06 11.16
N LEU A 150 12.35 3.19 11.13
CA LEU A 150 12.24 4.22 12.17
C LEU A 150 10.87 4.94 12.14
N MET A 151 10.32 5.16 10.95
CA MET A 151 9.04 5.84 10.78
C MET A 151 7.84 4.94 11.12
N GLU A 152 7.99 3.61 11.05
CA GLU A 152 6.95 2.63 11.40
C GLU A 152 6.58 2.62 12.89
N HIS A 153 7.42 3.18 13.78
CA HIS A 153 7.14 3.27 15.22
C HIS A 153 6.27 4.48 15.61
N ASP A 154 5.83 5.30 14.66
CA ASP A 154 4.93 6.46 14.86
C ASP A 154 5.44 7.54 15.83
N PHE A 155 6.74 7.56 16.15
CA PHE A 155 7.35 8.64 16.94
C PHE A 155 7.39 9.99 16.20
N VAL A 156 7.38 9.95 14.86
CA VAL A 156 7.44 11.13 13.98
C VAL A 156 6.39 11.00 12.88
N SER A 157 5.58 12.04 12.71
CA SER A 157 4.60 12.09 11.62
C SER A 157 5.26 12.20 10.26
N TRP A 158 4.75 11.43 9.29
CA TRP A 158 5.09 11.54 7.86
C TRP A 158 4.82 12.95 7.29
N GLU A 159 3.95 13.75 7.91
CA GLU A 159 3.67 15.14 7.52
C GLU A 159 4.88 16.07 7.67
N ASN A 160 5.85 15.71 8.52
CA ASN A 160 7.06 16.51 8.75
C ASN A 160 8.13 16.33 7.67
N LEU A 161 7.87 15.51 6.64
CA LEU A 161 8.82 15.27 5.58
C LEU A 161 9.01 16.50 4.68
N SER A 162 10.28 16.80 4.39
CA SER A 162 10.64 17.90 3.52
C SER A 162 10.23 17.61 2.08
N THR A 163 9.84 18.65 1.34
CA THR A 163 9.55 18.50 -0.10
C THR A 163 10.78 18.11 -0.92
N VAL A 164 11.99 18.40 -0.43
CA VAL A 164 13.26 18.03 -1.08
C VAL A 164 13.48 16.53 -0.97
N PHE A 165 13.30 15.98 0.23
CA PHE A 165 13.36 14.54 0.50
C PHE A 165 12.35 13.79 -0.37
N ILE A 166 11.09 14.22 -0.38
CA ILE A 166 10.03 13.56 -1.15
C ILE A 166 10.36 13.55 -2.64
N LYS A 167 10.83 14.66 -3.21
CA LYS A 167 11.25 14.73 -4.62
C LYS A 167 12.40 13.78 -4.93
N LYS A 168 13.32 13.53 -3.99
CA LYS A 168 14.37 12.52 -4.16
C LYS A 168 13.82 11.11 -4.17
N ILE A 169 12.93 10.75 -3.24
CA ILE A 169 12.26 9.44 -3.23
C ILE A 169 11.52 9.18 -4.54
N VAL A 170 10.74 10.16 -5.00
CA VAL A 170 10.04 10.13 -6.29
C VAL A 170 11.02 9.94 -7.45
N SER A 171 12.16 10.62 -7.43
CA SER A 171 13.18 10.50 -8.49
C SER A 171 13.70 9.06 -8.59
N TYR A 172 13.90 8.36 -7.46
CA TYR A 172 14.35 6.96 -7.47
C TYR A 172 13.30 6.02 -8.06
N VAL A 173 12.01 6.26 -7.81
CA VAL A 173 10.92 5.51 -8.45
C VAL A 173 10.89 5.76 -9.97
N ASN A 174 11.17 6.99 -10.41
CA ASN A 174 11.12 7.37 -11.82
C ASN A 174 12.34 6.95 -12.65
N MET A 175 13.48 6.63 -12.02
CA MET A 175 14.69 6.22 -12.73
C MET A 175 14.59 4.78 -13.27
N ASN A 176 14.98 4.56 -14.53
CA ASN A 176 14.95 3.24 -15.18
C ASN A 176 16.08 2.30 -14.74
N MET A 177 17.23 2.83 -14.31
CA MET A 177 18.43 2.06 -13.97
C MET A 177 18.82 2.28 -12.52
N VAL A 178 17.99 1.79 -11.60
CA VAL A 178 18.28 1.79 -10.16
C VAL A 178 18.14 0.37 -9.64
N ASP A 179 18.88 0.06 -8.59
CA ASP A 179 18.71 -1.18 -7.82
C ASP A 179 17.23 -1.37 -7.44
N ALA A 180 16.71 -2.56 -7.70
CA ALA A 180 15.32 -2.90 -7.40
C ALA A 180 14.99 -2.71 -5.91
N SER A 181 15.94 -2.90 -5.00
CA SER A 181 15.77 -2.68 -3.56
C SER A 181 15.48 -1.22 -3.22
N ILE A 182 16.18 -0.27 -3.86
CA ILE A 182 15.96 1.17 -3.67
C ILE A 182 14.58 1.57 -4.20
N GLN A 183 14.18 1.03 -5.36
CA GLN A 183 12.84 1.28 -5.90
C GLN A 183 11.74 0.71 -5.00
N GLN A 184 11.91 -0.50 -4.48
CA GLN A 184 10.98 -1.13 -3.53
C GLN A 184 10.81 -0.31 -2.25
N LEU A 185 11.93 0.13 -1.65
CA LEU A 185 11.92 0.97 -0.46
C LEU A 185 11.29 2.34 -0.74
N SER A 186 11.62 2.94 -1.89
CA SER A 186 11.05 4.23 -2.30
C SER A 186 9.53 4.14 -2.50
N LEU A 187 9.05 3.08 -3.16
CA LEU A 187 7.61 2.82 -3.32
C LEU A 187 6.92 2.62 -1.96
N SER A 188 7.56 1.90 -1.03
CA SER A 188 7.02 1.67 0.32
C SER A 188 6.94 2.98 1.13
N ILE A 189 7.92 3.86 1.00
CA ILE A 189 7.90 5.20 1.61
C ILE A 189 6.74 6.02 1.06
N LEU A 190 6.55 6.02 -0.26
CA LEU A 190 5.44 6.75 -0.88
C LEU A 190 4.07 6.15 -0.53
N GLU A 191 3.97 4.81 -0.45
CA GLU A 191 2.77 4.09 -0.02
C GLU A 191 2.31 4.56 1.36
N ASN A 192 3.21 4.58 2.34
CA ASN A 192 2.90 5.00 3.70
C ASN A 192 2.62 6.51 3.79
N MET A 193 3.25 7.33 2.95
CA MET A 193 3.09 8.78 2.96
C MET A 193 1.77 9.23 2.33
N VAL A 194 1.32 8.61 1.24
CA VAL A 194 0.13 9.05 0.47
C VAL A 194 -1.14 9.19 1.32
N PRO A 195 -1.51 8.24 2.20
CA PRO A 195 -2.72 8.34 3.02
C PRO A 195 -2.67 9.43 4.09
N THR A 196 -1.48 9.95 4.43
CA THR A 196 -1.31 10.85 5.57
C THR A 196 -1.72 12.29 5.28
N SER A 197 -1.60 12.75 4.03
CA SER A 197 -1.92 14.14 3.66
C SER A 197 -2.39 14.27 2.22
N ARG A 198 -3.42 15.10 1.99
CA ARG A 198 -3.89 15.43 0.63
C ARG A 198 -2.80 16.09 -0.22
N LEU A 199 -1.91 16.88 0.40
CA LEU A 199 -0.80 17.52 -0.31
C LEU A 199 0.18 16.48 -0.87
N PHE A 200 0.48 15.43 -0.09
CA PHE A 200 1.36 14.35 -0.52
C PHE A 200 0.71 13.48 -1.59
N PHE A 201 -0.58 13.18 -1.45
CA PHE A 201 -1.33 12.50 -2.51
C PHE A 201 -1.20 13.23 -3.85
N GLU A 202 -1.44 14.55 -3.90
CA GLU A 202 -1.35 15.32 -5.14
C GLU A 202 0.07 15.34 -5.71
N LEU A 203 1.08 15.47 -4.84
CA LEU A 203 2.47 15.45 -5.26
C LEU A 203 2.84 14.10 -5.88
N VAL A 204 2.52 12.99 -5.22
CA VAL A 204 2.85 11.65 -5.70
C VAL A 204 2.08 11.32 -6.97
N LYS A 205 0.77 11.63 -7.04
CA LYS A 205 -0.06 11.45 -8.23
C LYS A 205 0.50 12.21 -9.44
N LYS A 206 1.03 13.42 -9.23
CA LYS A 206 1.60 14.26 -10.29
C LYS A 206 2.96 13.74 -10.76
N GLU A 207 3.84 13.36 -9.84
CA GLU A 207 5.23 13.05 -10.16
C GLU A 207 5.47 11.56 -10.47
N VAL A 208 4.70 10.65 -9.86
CA VAL A 208 4.72 9.21 -10.14
C VAL A 208 3.48 8.87 -10.95
N THR A 209 3.62 8.96 -12.28
CA THR A 209 2.50 8.76 -13.20
C THR A 209 1.97 7.32 -13.18
N LEU A 210 0.71 7.12 -13.58
CA LEU A 210 0.14 5.78 -13.72
C LEU A 210 0.91 4.92 -14.73
N ASP A 211 1.42 5.47 -15.83
CA ASP A 211 2.30 4.70 -16.74
C ASP A 211 3.57 4.21 -16.05
N ARG A 212 4.12 5.02 -15.12
CA ARG A 212 5.31 4.62 -14.38
C ARG A 212 5.00 3.45 -13.46
N LEU A 213 3.90 3.50 -12.72
CA LEU A 213 3.45 2.39 -11.88
C LEU A 213 3.19 1.13 -12.71
N LEU A 214 2.56 1.28 -13.88
CA LEU A 214 2.34 0.18 -14.81
C LEU A 214 3.66 -0.44 -15.30
N THR A 215 4.67 0.38 -15.57
CA THR A 215 6.00 -0.10 -15.94
C THR A 215 6.61 -0.95 -14.82
N HIS A 216 6.48 -0.52 -13.57
CA HIS A 216 6.95 -1.29 -12.40
C HIS A 216 6.13 -2.55 -12.13
N LEU A 217 4.83 -2.54 -12.42
CA LEU A 217 4.01 -3.74 -12.35
C LEU A 217 4.40 -4.76 -13.43
N GLN A 218 4.90 -4.30 -14.58
CA GLN A 218 5.25 -5.16 -15.72
C GLN A 218 6.60 -5.87 -15.62
N VAL A 219 7.45 -5.50 -14.65
CA VAL A 219 8.73 -6.18 -14.42
C VAL A 219 8.54 -7.59 -13.85
N THR A 220 9.55 -8.47 -14.00
CA THR A 220 9.49 -9.84 -13.46
C THR A 220 9.72 -9.94 -11.95
N ASN A 221 10.19 -8.86 -11.30
CA ASN A 221 10.51 -8.87 -9.88
C ASN A 221 9.22 -8.77 -9.04
N ALA A 222 8.80 -9.88 -8.43
CA ALA A 222 7.57 -9.98 -7.65
C ALA A 222 7.49 -8.98 -6.48
N GLN A 223 8.61 -8.71 -5.80
CA GLN A 223 8.64 -7.74 -4.70
C GLN A 223 8.46 -6.30 -5.19
N LEU A 224 9.02 -5.96 -6.35
CA LEU A 224 8.79 -4.65 -6.96
C LEU A 224 7.34 -4.51 -7.44
N GLN A 225 6.77 -5.56 -8.04
CA GLN A 225 5.35 -5.60 -8.40
C GLN A 225 4.45 -5.39 -7.19
N LEU A 226 4.76 -6.04 -6.07
CA LEU A 226 4.01 -5.94 -4.82
C LEU A 226 3.98 -4.49 -4.32
N LYS A 227 5.15 -3.84 -4.21
CA LYS A 227 5.23 -2.44 -3.76
C LYS A 227 4.61 -1.45 -4.75
N ALA A 228 4.68 -1.73 -6.06
CA ALA A 228 4.01 -0.92 -7.06
C ALA A 228 2.47 -1.05 -6.98
N MET A 229 1.96 -2.27 -6.74
CA MET A 229 0.54 -2.50 -6.53
C MET A 229 0.06 -1.84 -5.24
N ALA A 230 0.85 -1.93 -4.18
CA ALA A 230 0.55 -1.32 -2.89
C ALA A 230 0.39 0.21 -3.00
N LEU A 231 1.33 0.90 -3.65
CA LEU A 231 1.21 2.33 -3.92
C LEU A 231 0.01 2.68 -4.82
N LEU A 232 -0.27 1.85 -5.84
CA LEU A 232 -1.45 2.04 -6.69
C LEU A 232 -2.75 1.97 -5.86
N ILE A 233 -2.85 0.99 -4.97
CA ILE A 233 -4.00 0.86 -4.06
C ILE A 233 -4.08 2.05 -3.11
N ALA A 234 -2.97 2.49 -2.51
CA ALA A 234 -2.94 3.65 -1.62
C ALA A 234 -3.46 4.91 -2.33
N LEU A 235 -3.06 5.13 -3.58
CA LEU A 235 -3.57 6.24 -4.40
C LEU A 235 -5.09 6.08 -4.68
N LEU A 236 -5.55 4.90 -5.06
CA LEU A 236 -6.98 4.67 -5.36
C LEU A 236 -7.89 4.83 -4.14
N LEU A 237 -7.43 4.43 -2.95
CA LEU A 237 -8.16 4.59 -1.70
C LEU A 237 -8.18 6.05 -1.23
N THR A 238 -7.11 6.79 -1.45
CA THR A 238 -6.99 8.21 -1.04
C THR A 238 -7.67 9.17 -2.04
N ALA A 239 -7.85 8.75 -3.29
CA ALA A 239 -8.49 9.53 -4.34
C ALA A 239 -9.97 9.81 -4.04
N THR A 240 -10.46 10.97 -4.47
CA THR A 240 -11.90 11.26 -4.51
C THR A 240 -12.60 10.38 -5.56
N ASP A 241 -13.93 10.27 -5.50
CA ASP A 241 -14.68 9.43 -6.44
C ASP A 241 -14.48 9.83 -7.92
N ALA A 242 -14.34 11.12 -8.21
CA ALA A 242 -14.07 11.60 -9.56
C ALA A 242 -12.67 11.17 -10.04
N GLU A 243 -11.65 11.43 -9.23
CA GLU A 243 -10.27 11.06 -9.55
C GLU A 243 -10.09 9.56 -9.68
N ARG A 244 -10.74 8.80 -8.81
CA ARG A 244 -10.70 7.33 -8.83
C ARG A 244 -11.32 6.79 -10.12
N ARG A 245 -12.41 7.39 -10.61
CA ARG A 245 -12.96 7.05 -11.92
C ARG A 245 -11.96 7.31 -13.04
N ASP A 246 -11.41 8.53 -13.10
CA ASP A 246 -10.43 8.91 -14.13
C ASP A 246 -9.21 7.98 -14.14
N MET A 247 -8.67 7.67 -12.95
CA MET A 247 -7.55 6.73 -12.80
C MET A 247 -7.92 5.32 -13.25
N MET A 248 -9.08 4.80 -12.85
CA MET A 248 -9.50 3.44 -13.22
C MET A 248 -9.81 3.30 -14.71
N ASP A 249 -10.36 4.34 -15.33
CA ASP A 249 -10.58 4.39 -16.77
C ASP A 249 -9.25 4.41 -17.53
N TYR A 250 -8.28 5.21 -17.07
CA TYR A 250 -6.92 5.18 -17.61
C TYR A 250 -6.26 3.79 -17.52
N LEU A 251 -6.35 3.14 -16.36
CA LEU A 251 -5.80 1.79 -16.16
C LEU A 251 -6.48 0.75 -17.05
N ARG A 252 -7.78 0.91 -17.31
CA ARG A 252 -8.54 0.06 -18.23
C ARG A 252 -8.06 0.21 -19.66
N GLU A 253 -7.85 1.44 -20.14
CA GLU A 253 -7.30 1.73 -21.47
C GLU A 253 -5.92 1.11 -21.67
N LYS A 254 -5.12 1.05 -20.60
CA LYS A 254 -3.80 0.40 -20.60
C LYS A 254 -3.84 -1.12 -20.39
N ASN A 255 -5.02 -1.74 -20.42
CA ASN A 255 -5.23 -3.18 -20.29
C ASN A 255 -4.64 -3.80 -19.01
N ILE A 256 -4.67 -3.08 -17.87
CA ILE A 256 -4.13 -3.59 -16.60
C ILE A 256 -4.75 -4.95 -16.21
N ARG A 257 -6.03 -5.17 -16.51
CA ARG A 257 -6.74 -6.42 -16.21
C ARG A 257 -6.09 -7.62 -16.91
N GLN A 258 -5.73 -7.46 -18.18
CA GLN A 258 -5.08 -8.53 -18.95
C GLN A 258 -3.67 -8.80 -18.41
N PHE A 259 -2.96 -7.74 -18.01
CA PHE A 259 -1.66 -7.86 -17.38
C PHE A 259 -1.74 -8.65 -16.06
N ILE A 260 -2.61 -8.24 -15.13
CA ILE A 260 -2.82 -8.91 -13.84
C ILE A 260 -3.19 -10.38 -14.07
N HIS A 261 -4.12 -10.63 -14.98
CA HIS A 261 -4.55 -11.99 -15.30
C HIS A 261 -3.38 -12.87 -15.77
N LYS A 262 -2.57 -12.38 -16.72
CA LYS A 262 -1.49 -13.17 -17.32
C LYS A 262 -0.26 -13.30 -16.42
N ASN A 263 0.17 -12.22 -15.78
CA ASN A 263 1.49 -12.14 -15.15
C ASN A 263 1.47 -12.18 -13.63
N ILE A 264 0.31 -12.01 -12.98
CA ILE A 264 0.18 -12.10 -11.53
C ILE A 264 -0.63 -13.34 -11.16
N ILE A 265 -1.84 -13.49 -11.69
CA ILE A 265 -2.76 -14.59 -11.34
C ILE A 265 -2.29 -15.93 -11.93
N HIS A 266 -1.85 -15.94 -13.18
CA HIS A 266 -1.34 -17.14 -13.87
C HIS A 266 0.20 -17.18 -13.91
N SER A 267 0.86 -16.51 -12.96
CA SER A 267 2.30 -16.62 -12.82
C SER A 267 2.69 -18.04 -12.38
N SER A 268 3.95 -18.41 -12.55
CA SER A 268 4.46 -19.71 -12.11
C SER A 268 4.62 -19.81 -10.59
N GLU A 269 4.71 -18.67 -9.90
CA GLU A 269 4.90 -18.61 -8.46
C GLU A 269 3.53 -18.51 -7.75
N PRO A 270 3.37 -19.14 -6.58
CA PRO A 270 2.14 -19.02 -5.82
C PRO A 270 1.91 -17.57 -5.40
N LEU A 271 0.66 -17.10 -5.51
CA LEU A 271 0.26 -15.77 -5.11
C LEU A 271 0.39 -15.61 -3.58
N GLY A 272 1.19 -14.66 -3.12
CA GLY A 272 1.32 -14.33 -1.69
C GLY A 272 0.10 -13.59 -1.13
N ASP A 273 -0.12 -13.70 0.18
CA ASP A 273 -1.28 -13.12 0.88
C ASP A 273 -1.41 -11.60 0.70
N GLU A 274 -0.29 -10.87 0.73
CA GLU A 274 -0.28 -9.41 0.54
C GLU A 274 -0.76 -9.02 -0.88
N MET A 275 -0.26 -9.69 -1.92
CA MET A 275 -0.71 -9.43 -3.29
C MET A 275 -2.18 -9.81 -3.47
N ALA A 276 -2.61 -10.94 -2.89
CA ALA A 276 -4.01 -11.36 -2.92
C ALA A 276 -4.91 -10.30 -2.27
N HIS A 277 -4.48 -9.73 -1.14
CA HIS A 277 -5.18 -8.63 -0.48
C HIS A 277 -5.28 -7.40 -1.39
N TYR A 278 -4.20 -6.96 -2.02
CA TYR A 278 -4.25 -5.81 -2.93
C TYR A 278 -5.15 -6.03 -4.14
N LEU A 279 -5.15 -7.24 -4.72
CA LEU A 279 -6.07 -7.60 -5.80
C LEU A 279 -7.53 -7.59 -5.36
N TYR A 280 -7.81 -8.07 -4.14
CA TYR A 280 -9.14 -7.97 -3.54
C TYR A 280 -9.59 -6.51 -3.36
N VAL A 281 -8.69 -5.64 -2.87
CA VAL A 281 -8.99 -4.21 -2.73
C VAL A 281 -9.22 -3.57 -4.11
N LEU A 282 -8.38 -3.86 -5.11
CA LEU A 282 -8.56 -3.36 -6.48
C LEU A 282 -9.92 -3.77 -7.05
N GLN A 283 -10.32 -5.03 -6.85
CA GLN A 283 -11.62 -5.54 -7.28
C GLN A 283 -12.77 -4.79 -6.59
N SER A 284 -12.66 -4.61 -5.27
CA SER A 284 -13.66 -3.89 -4.48
C SER A 284 -13.81 -2.44 -4.94
N VAL A 285 -12.69 -1.73 -5.10
CA VAL A 285 -12.64 -0.36 -5.64
C VAL A 285 -13.27 -0.31 -7.03
N SER A 286 -12.95 -1.26 -7.91
CA SER A 286 -13.51 -1.32 -9.28
C SER A 286 -15.03 -1.49 -9.28
N LEU A 287 -15.56 -2.37 -8.43
CA LEU A 287 -16.99 -2.62 -8.32
C LEU A 287 -17.74 -1.43 -7.69
N ASN A 288 -17.13 -0.77 -6.71
CA ASN A 288 -17.71 0.39 -6.04
C ASN A 288 -17.88 1.59 -6.99
N LEU A 289 -17.14 1.66 -8.10
CA LEU A 289 -17.40 2.68 -9.14
C LEU A 289 -18.81 2.57 -9.74
N CYS A 290 -19.40 1.37 -9.76
CA CYS A 290 -20.75 1.15 -10.25
C CYS A 290 -21.82 1.56 -9.22
N GLU A 291 -21.45 1.80 -7.95
CA GLU A 291 -22.41 2.07 -6.88
C GLU A 291 -23.23 3.34 -7.15
N HIS A 292 -22.59 4.41 -7.63
CA HIS A 292 -23.29 5.65 -7.96
C HIS A 292 -24.40 5.37 -8.98
N ARG A 293 -24.06 4.77 -10.13
CA ARG A 293 -25.04 4.42 -11.19
C ARG A 293 -26.10 3.44 -10.70
N MET A 294 -25.73 2.50 -9.83
CA MET A 294 -26.65 1.55 -9.22
C MET A 294 -27.69 2.25 -8.34
N ARG A 295 -27.29 3.29 -7.60
CA ARG A 295 -28.15 4.04 -6.67
C ARG A 295 -28.89 5.21 -7.34
N THR A 296 -28.43 5.68 -8.49
CA THR A 296 -29.10 6.76 -9.23
C THR A 296 -30.34 6.23 -9.97
N SER A 297 -31.51 6.76 -9.62
CA SER A 297 -32.74 6.56 -10.39
C SER A 297 -32.68 7.32 -11.72
N MET A 298 -33.34 6.80 -12.76
CA MET A 298 -33.45 7.51 -14.03
C MET A 298 -34.28 8.79 -13.89
N ASP A 299 -33.81 9.88 -14.50
CA ASP A 299 -34.53 11.13 -14.66
C ASP A 299 -35.29 11.12 -16.01
N PRO A 300 -36.64 11.09 -16.02
CA PRO A 300 -37.43 11.11 -17.24
C PRO A 300 -37.25 12.38 -18.09
N TYR A 301 -36.75 13.47 -17.51
CA TYR A 301 -36.54 14.73 -18.23
C TYR A 301 -35.15 14.83 -18.87
N SER A 302 -34.18 14.06 -18.38
CA SER A 302 -32.85 13.96 -18.98
C SER A 302 -32.93 13.48 -20.43
N GLN A 303 -32.42 14.30 -21.36
CA GLN A 303 -32.40 13.97 -22.77
C GLN A 303 -31.47 12.78 -23.04
N GLU A 304 -30.26 12.81 -22.48
CA GLU A 304 -29.25 11.75 -22.65
C GLU A 304 -29.77 10.38 -22.22
N GLN A 305 -30.40 10.30 -21.04
CA GLN A 305 -30.92 9.03 -20.54
C GLN A 305 -32.10 8.52 -21.39
N ARG A 306 -32.95 9.42 -21.90
CA ARG A 306 -34.01 9.06 -22.86
C ARG A 306 -33.45 8.57 -24.20
N GLU A 307 -32.36 9.15 -24.69
CA GLU A 307 -31.68 8.70 -25.90
C GLU A 307 -31.11 7.28 -25.72
N LEU A 308 -30.54 6.97 -24.56
CA LEU A 308 -30.10 5.60 -24.23
C LEU A 308 -31.25 4.59 -24.29
N LEU A 309 -32.43 4.92 -23.72
CA LEU A 309 -33.62 4.06 -23.84
C LEU A 309 -34.09 3.89 -25.28
N GLN A 310 -34.07 4.97 -26.06
CA GLN A 310 -34.46 4.90 -27.47
C GLN A 310 -33.48 4.03 -28.26
N SER A 311 -32.17 4.09 -27.95
CA SER A 311 -31.16 3.26 -28.60
C SER A 311 -31.42 1.75 -28.41
N LEU A 312 -31.96 1.34 -27.25
CA LEU A 312 -32.37 -0.05 -26.99
C LEU A 312 -33.51 -0.50 -27.91
N ARG A 313 -34.50 0.37 -28.11
CA ARG A 313 -35.62 0.13 -29.03
C ARG A 313 -35.14 0.03 -30.47
N GLN A 314 -34.27 0.96 -30.88
CA GLN A 314 -33.71 0.98 -32.22
C GLN A 314 -32.89 -0.28 -32.51
N ALA A 315 -32.00 -0.66 -31.59
CA ALA A 315 -31.17 -1.85 -31.73
C ALA A 315 -32.00 -3.16 -31.87
N ALA A 316 -33.21 -3.21 -31.33
CA ALA A 316 -34.09 -4.38 -31.41
C ALA A 316 -34.99 -4.40 -32.66
N PHE A 317 -35.48 -3.24 -33.13
CA PHE A 317 -36.57 -3.17 -34.13
C PHE A 317 -36.24 -2.41 -35.43
N GLU A 318 -35.13 -1.65 -35.50
CA GLU A 318 -34.78 -0.94 -36.75
C GLU A 318 -34.36 -1.90 -37.87
N SER A 319 -33.93 -3.13 -37.56
CA SER A 319 -33.68 -4.17 -38.56
C SER A 319 -34.95 -4.74 -39.22
N GLU A 320 -36.14 -4.55 -38.63
CA GLU A 320 -37.43 -5.00 -39.20
C GLU A 320 -38.21 -3.89 -39.93
N SER A 321 -37.76 -2.62 -39.85
CA SER A 321 -38.57 -1.47 -40.26
C SER A 321 -38.20 -0.95 -41.66
N GLU A 322 -38.65 -1.62 -42.72
CA GLU A 322 -38.47 -1.15 -44.12
C GLU A 322 -39.32 0.10 -44.49
N VAL A 323 -40.16 0.62 -43.58
CA VAL A 323 -41.05 1.75 -43.86
C VAL A 323 -40.53 3.04 -43.19
N PRO A 324 -40.24 4.12 -43.93
CA PRO A 324 -39.79 5.37 -43.34
C PRO A 324 -40.81 5.92 -42.34
N ALA A 325 -40.39 6.11 -41.08
CA ALA A 325 -41.21 6.65 -40.00
C ALA A 325 -41.76 8.08 -40.25
N SER A 326 -41.33 8.71 -41.35
CA SER A 326 -41.72 10.05 -41.80
C SER A 326 -43.22 10.18 -42.12
N ASN A 327 -43.90 9.08 -42.50
CA ASN A 327 -45.32 9.11 -42.92
C ASN A 327 -46.35 8.93 -41.80
N TYR A 328 -45.94 8.73 -40.54
CA TYR A 328 -46.86 8.52 -39.42
C TYR A 328 -47.27 9.83 -38.73
N SER A 329 -48.54 9.96 -38.34
CA SER A 329 -48.99 11.00 -37.41
C SER A 329 -48.30 10.84 -36.05
N THR A 330 -48.15 11.95 -35.31
CA THR A 330 -47.47 11.97 -34.00
C THR A 330 -48.06 10.96 -33.01
N GLU A 331 -49.37 10.75 -33.05
CA GLU A 331 -50.09 9.77 -32.22
C GLU A 331 -49.78 8.32 -32.63
N ARG A 332 -49.71 8.02 -33.93
CA ARG A 332 -49.31 6.68 -34.41
C ARG A 332 -47.87 6.35 -34.04
N ARG A 333 -46.93 7.32 -34.12
CA ARG A 333 -45.54 7.12 -33.68
C ARG A 333 -45.44 6.80 -32.19
N ARG A 334 -46.18 7.52 -31.33
CA ARG A 334 -46.21 7.26 -29.88
C ARG A 334 -46.79 5.87 -29.58
N SER A 335 -47.87 5.48 -30.27
CA SER A 335 -48.47 4.14 -30.10
C SER A 335 -47.53 3.01 -30.54
N LEU A 336 -46.74 3.21 -31.61
CA LEU A 336 -45.73 2.26 -32.07
C LEU A 336 -44.60 2.11 -31.03
N CYS A 337 -44.02 3.23 -30.56
CA CYS A 337 -43.02 3.21 -29.49
C CYS A 337 -43.51 2.46 -28.24
N ALA A 338 -44.74 2.75 -27.78
CA ALA A 338 -45.29 2.08 -26.61
C ALA A 338 -45.54 0.57 -26.83
N LYS A 339 -45.76 0.13 -28.07
CA LYS A 339 -45.89 -1.30 -28.41
C LYS A 339 -44.52 -1.98 -28.40
N GLU A 340 -43.49 -1.32 -28.93
CA GLU A 340 -42.12 -1.83 -28.99
C GLU A 340 -41.48 -1.92 -27.60
N PHE A 341 -41.66 -0.91 -26.75
CA PHE A 341 -41.22 -1.00 -25.35
C PHE A 341 -41.95 -2.11 -24.58
N ARG A 342 -43.24 -2.35 -24.87
CA ARG A 342 -43.94 -3.52 -24.31
C ARG A 342 -43.32 -4.84 -24.79
N LYS A 343 -42.93 -4.94 -26.07
CA LYS A 343 -42.25 -6.12 -26.60
C LYS A 343 -40.87 -6.35 -25.96
N LEU A 344 -40.17 -5.27 -25.60
CA LEU A 344 -38.91 -5.33 -24.83
C LEU A 344 -39.10 -5.71 -23.35
N GLY A 345 -40.34 -5.90 -22.89
CA GLY A 345 -40.63 -6.31 -21.52
C GLY A 345 -40.71 -5.18 -20.50
N PHE A 346 -40.75 -3.92 -20.93
CA PHE A 346 -41.02 -2.80 -20.01
C PHE A 346 -42.44 -2.88 -19.43
N MET A 347 -42.55 -2.75 -18.11
CA MET A 347 -43.81 -2.71 -17.38
C MET A 347 -44.57 -1.43 -17.71
N ASN A 348 -43.90 -0.28 -17.65
CA ASN A 348 -44.48 1.00 -18.06
C ASN A 348 -44.13 1.32 -19.51
N ASN A 349 -44.93 0.80 -20.44
CA ASN A 349 -44.64 0.93 -21.86
C ASN A 349 -44.87 2.36 -22.43
N SER A 350 -45.68 3.18 -21.76
CA SER A 350 -45.89 4.59 -22.14
C SER A 350 -44.75 5.49 -21.66
N ASN A 351 -44.12 5.14 -20.53
CA ASN A 351 -42.96 5.83 -19.99
C ASN A 351 -41.96 4.82 -19.40
N PRO A 352 -41.10 4.19 -20.21
CA PRO A 352 -40.17 3.15 -19.75
C PRO A 352 -39.12 3.64 -18.74
N ALA A 353 -38.92 4.97 -18.60
CA ALA A 353 -38.04 5.54 -17.58
C ALA A 353 -38.49 5.19 -16.14
N GLU A 354 -39.78 4.93 -15.98
CA GLU A 354 -40.43 4.57 -14.72
C GLU A 354 -39.88 3.29 -14.10
N ASP A 355 -39.56 2.32 -14.95
CA ASP A 355 -39.02 1.02 -14.54
C ASP A 355 -37.61 1.17 -13.92
N PHE A 356 -36.89 2.25 -14.25
CA PHE A 356 -35.57 2.59 -13.70
C PHE A 356 -35.64 3.56 -12.51
N ARG A 357 -36.84 3.87 -11.99
CA ARG A 357 -36.95 4.66 -10.74
C ARG A 357 -36.50 3.88 -9.52
N ARG A 358 -36.60 2.55 -9.53
CA ARG A 358 -36.16 1.70 -8.43
C ARG A 358 -34.63 1.53 -8.45
N ALA A 359 -33.99 1.87 -7.33
CA ALA A 359 -32.55 1.72 -7.13
C ALA A 359 -32.27 1.00 -5.79
N PRO A 360 -31.35 0.02 -5.71
CA PRO A 360 -30.59 -0.62 -6.81
C PRO A 360 -31.48 -1.46 -7.74
N PRO A 361 -31.20 -1.66 -9.05
CA PRO A 361 -30.04 -1.34 -9.91
C PRO A 361 -30.13 -0.05 -10.76
N GLY A 362 -31.14 0.79 -10.57
CA GLY A 362 -31.19 2.16 -11.09
C GLY A 362 -30.71 2.31 -12.55
N LEU A 363 -29.87 3.32 -12.79
CA LEU A 363 -29.25 3.56 -14.10
C LEU A 363 -28.23 2.49 -14.51
N LEU A 364 -27.65 1.75 -13.57
CA LEU A 364 -26.72 0.66 -13.90
C LEU A 364 -27.42 -0.44 -14.72
N ALA A 365 -28.70 -0.70 -14.49
CA ALA A 365 -29.46 -1.62 -15.34
C ALA A 365 -29.57 -1.13 -16.78
N LEU A 366 -29.84 0.17 -16.98
CA LEU A 366 -29.89 0.77 -18.31
C LEU A 366 -28.52 0.67 -19.01
N ASP A 367 -27.45 0.95 -18.28
CA ASP A 367 -26.07 0.83 -18.79
C ASP A 367 -25.76 -0.60 -19.25
N ASN A 368 -26.17 -1.60 -18.46
CA ASN A 368 -25.97 -3.01 -18.79
C ASN A 368 -26.77 -3.42 -20.04
N MET A 369 -28.03 -2.98 -20.17
CA MET A 369 -28.84 -3.25 -21.35
C MET A 369 -28.22 -2.62 -22.61
N VAL A 370 -27.74 -1.38 -22.52
CA VAL A 370 -27.10 -0.67 -23.63
C VAL A 370 -25.77 -1.32 -23.99
N TYR A 371 -24.99 -1.74 -23.00
CA TYR A 371 -23.76 -2.48 -23.23
C TYR A 371 -24.03 -3.79 -23.96
N PHE A 372 -25.04 -4.56 -23.52
CA PHE A 372 -25.43 -5.83 -24.15
C PHE A 372 -25.93 -5.63 -25.59
N SER A 373 -26.73 -4.61 -25.85
CA SER A 373 -27.24 -4.33 -27.19
C SER A 373 -26.13 -3.91 -28.16
N ARG A 374 -25.13 -3.14 -27.70
CA ARG A 374 -24.01 -2.69 -28.52
C ARG A 374 -22.96 -3.76 -28.76
N ASN A 375 -22.63 -4.56 -27.73
CA ASN A 375 -21.52 -5.51 -27.80
C ASN A 375 -21.93 -6.88 -28.32
N THR A 376 -23.21 -7.24 -28.20
CA THR A 376 -23.76 -8.51 -28.67
C THR A 376 -25.11 -8.31 -29.39
N PRO A 377 -25.14 -7.53 -30.49
CA PRO A 377 -26.38 -7.12 -31.15
C PRO A 377 -27.23 -8.30 -31.62
N ASN A 378 -26.60 -9.36 -32.15
CA ASN A 378 -27.30 -10.57 -32.59
C ASN A 378 -27.91 -11.38 -31.44
N ALA A 379 -27.37 -11.27 -30.23
CA ALA A 379 -27.95 -11.93 -29.06
C ALA A 379 -29.03 -11.08 -28.41
N TYR A 380 -28.94 -9.75 -28.55
CA TYR A 380 -29.95 -8.82 -28.07
C TYR A 380 -31.20 -8.76 -28.96
N SER A 381 -31.03 -8.93 -30.28
CA SER A 381 -32.15 -8.93 -31.23
C SER A 381 -32.91 -10.25 -31.29
N ARG A 382 -32.30 -11.36 -30.83
CA ARG A 382 -32.95 -12.65 -30.63
C ARG A 382 -33.70 -12.66 -29.31
#